data_AF-A0A962DM14-F1
#
_entry.id   AF-A0A962DM14-F1
#
_cell.length_a   1.000
_cell.length_b   1.000
_cell.length_c   1.000
_cell.angle_alpha   90.00
_cell.angle_beta   90.00
_cell.angle_gamma   90.00
#
_symmetry.space_group_name_H-M   'P 1'
#
loop_
_entity.id
_entity.type
_entity.pdbx_description
1 polymer ?
#
loop_
_entity_poly.entity_id
_entity_poly.type
_entity_poly.pdbx_seq_one_letter_code
_entity_poly.pdbx_strand_id
1 'polypeptide(L)' 'MSAEPRYLPPLIREMRQTDLATVAGIERGAYEFPWSPGIFRDCLLAGYTSLVLEQGAAVIGYGIMSVAAGEA' A
#
# COMPACT_ATOMS: atom_id res chain seq x y z
N MET A 1 11.67 -32.78 -13.10
CA MET A 1 10.52 -31.90 -13.37
C MET A 1 10.67 -30.71 -12.41
N SER A 2 11.45 -29.70 -12.78
CA SER A 2 11.72 -28.55 -11.92
C SER A 2 10.59 -27.54 -12.09
N ALA A 3 9.86 -27.24 -11.03
CA ALA A 3 8.93 -26.13 -11.02
C ALA A 3 9.75 -24.84 -11.02
N GLU A 4 9.83 -24.15 -12.16
CA GLU A 4 10.41 -22.82 -12.18
C GLU A 4 9.47 -21.89 -11.42
N PRO A 5 9.97 -21.11 -10.42
CA PRO A 5 9.14 -20.16 -9.71
C PRO A 5 8.63 -19.14 -10.73
N ARG A 6 7.31 -19.15 -10.96
CA ARG A 6 6.67 -18.20 -11.86
C ARG A 6 6.78 -16.81 -11.23
N TYR A 7 7.69 -16.01 -11.74
CA TYR A 7 7.81 -14.62 -11.34
C TYR A 7 6.59 -13.85 -11.85
N LEU A 8 5.78 -13.32 -10.92
CA LEU A 8 4.70 -12.41 -11.26
C LEU A 8 5.26 -10.99 -11.18
N PRO A 9 5.15 -10.17 -12.24
CA PRO A 9 5.59 -8.78 -12.17
C PRO A 9 4.75 -8.02 -11.14
N PRO A 10 5.34 -7.14 -10.35
CA PRO A 10 4.59 -6.30 -9.43
C PRO A 10 3.78 -5.25 -10.22
N LEU A 11 2.60 -4.92 -9.71
CA LEU A 11 1.65 -3.98 -10.30
C LEU A 11 1.23 -2.97 -9.25
N ILE A 12 1.01 -1.73 -9.67
CA ILE A 12 0.47 -0.67 -8.80
C ILE A 12 -1.03 -0.61 -9.02
N ARG A 13 -1.80 -0.62 -7.93
CA ARG A 13 -3.25 -0.44 -7.95
C ARG A 13 -3.71 0.43 -6.79
N GLU A 14 -4.95 0.90 -6.85
CA GLU A 14 -5.59 1.56 -5.72
C GLU A 14 -5.66 0.63 -4.51
N MET A 15 -5.39 1.21 -3.34
CA MET A 15 -5.55 0.57 -2.05
C MET A 15 -7.05 0.40 -1.75
N ARG A 16 -7.42 -0.75 -1.21
CA ARG A 16 -8.77 -1.06 -0.74
C ARG A 16 -8.77 -1.21 0.77
N GLN A 17 -9.95 -1.09 1.40
CA GLN A 17 -10.09 -1.32 2.84
C GLN A 17 -9.59 -2.71 3.27
N THR A 18 -9.72 -3.72 2.40
CA THR A 18 -9.22 -5.09 2.65
C THR A 18 -7.69 -5.17 2.74
N ASP A 19 -6.96 -4.18 2.21
CA ASP A 19 -5.49 -4.16 2.24
C ASP A 19 -4.94 -3.55 3.54
N LEU A 20 -5.77 -2.87 4.34
CA LEU A 20 -5.32 -2.05 5.49
C LEU A 20 -4.54 -2.86 6.53
N ALA A 21 -4.95 -4.09 6.81
CA ALA A 21 -4.24 -4.95 7.74
C ALA A 21 -2.83 -5.29 7.23
N THR A 22 -2.70 -5.60 5.94
CA THR A 22 -1.42 -5.91 5.29
C THR A 22 -0.52 -4.69 5.23
N VAL A 23 -1.07 -3.53 4.84
CA VAL A 23 -0.36 -2.24 4.79
C VAL A 23 0.15 -1.84 6.17
N ALA A 24 -0.67 -1.96 7.21
CA ALA A 24 -0.23 -1.70 8.58
C ALA A 24 0.85 -2.69 9.05
N GLY A 25 0.81 -3.94 8.58
CA GLY A 25 1.88 -4.91 8.80
C GLY A 25 3.20 -4.49 8.16
N ILE A 26 3.16 -4.04 6.90
CA ILE A 26 4.32 -3.50 6.18
C ILE A 26 4.89 -2.28 6.92
N GLU A 27 4.04 -1.35 7.31
CA GLU A 27 4.42 -0.12 8.00
C GLU A 27 5.20 -0.39 9.30
N ARG A 28 4.70 -1.32 10.12
CA ARG A 28 5.36 -1.75 11.36
C ARG A 28 6.73 -2.41 11.14
N GLY A 29 6.95 -3.02 9.97
CA GLY A 29 8.24 -3.60 9.60
C GLY A 29 9.19 -2.59 8.97
N ALA A 30 8.67 -1.53 8.36
CA ALA A 30 9.44 -0.54 7.61
C ALA A 30 9.93 0.63 8.47
N TYR A 31 9.19 1.00 9.53
CA TYR A 31 9.47 2.20 10.34
C TYR A 31 9.51 1.90 11.85
N GLU A 32 10.42 2.59 12.56
CA GLU A 32 10.54 2.53 14.03
C GLU A 32 9.32 3.13 14.75
N PHE A 33 8.68 4.12 14.12
CA PHE A 33 7.48 4.82 14.62
C PHE A 33 6.35 4.69 13.60
N PRO A 34 5.71 3.51 13.50
CA PRO A 34 4.76 3.22 12.45
C PRO A 34 3.48 4.04 12.60
N TRP A 35 2.92 4.46 11.47
CA TRP A 35 1.55 4.96 11.43
C TRP A 35 0.55 3.92 11.94
N SER A 36 -0.48 4.40 12.63
CA SER A 36 -1.58 3.56 13.06
C SER A 36 -2.42 3.10 11.86
N PRO A 37 -3.09 1.92 11.93
CA PRO A 37 -4.05 1.51 10.90
C PRO A 37 -5.14 2.55 10.62
N GLY A 38 -5.46 3.39 11.62
CA GLY A 38 -6.42 4.48 11.47
C GLY A 38 -5.99 5.51 10.44
N ILE A 39 -4.70 5.86 10.37
CA ILE A 39 -4.18 6.85 9.42
C ILE A 39 -4.45 6.41 7.99
N PHE A 40 -4.17 5.15 7.64
CA PHE A 40 -4.42 4.63 6.30
C PHE A 40 -5.91 4.62 5.92
N ARG A 41 -6.77 4.23 6.87
CA ARG A 41 -8.23 4.30 6.66
C ARG A 41 -8.68 5.73 6.44
N ASP A 42 -8.16 6.66 7.22
CA ASP A 42 -8.54 8.06 7.14
C ASP A 42 -8.04 8.69 5.82
N CYS A 43 -6.88 8.28 5.30
CA CYS A 43 -6.41 8.64 3.96
C CYS A 43 -7.34 8.15 2.84
N LEU A 44 -7.83 6.91 2.93
CA LEU A 44 -8.83 6.38 1.98
C LEU A 44 -10.13 7.20 2.04
N LEU A 45 -10.60 7.55 3.25
CA LEU A 45 -11.82 8.34 3.43
C LEU A 45 -11.66 9.80 2.97
N ALA A 46 -10.47 10.37 3.13
CA ALA A 46 -10.14 11.72 2.68
C ALA A 46 -9.93 11.82 1.16
N GLY A 47 -9.96 10.71 0.43
CA GLY A 47 -9.74 10.68 -1.01
C GLY A 47 -8.28 10.95 -1.41
N TYR A 48 -7.32 10.70 -0.52
CA TYR A 48 -5.90 10.79 -0.87
C TYR A 48 -5.54 9.68 -1.85
N THR A 49 -4.59 9.97 -2.74
CA THR A 49 -4.03 8.96 -3.65
C THR A 49 -3.36 7.88 -2.80
N SER A 50 -4.04 6.76 -2.67
CA SER A 50 -3.65 5.64 -1.82
C SER A 50 -3.46 4.41 -2.68
N LEU A 51 -2.21 3.96 -2.80
CA LEU A 51 -1.79 2.92 -3.73
C LEU A 51 -1.16 1.75 -2.98
N VAL A 52 -1.25 0.56 -3.56
CA VAL A 52 -0.48 -0.62 -3.15
C VAL A 52 0.32 -1.18 -4.31
N LEU A 53 1.49 -1.73 -3.99
CA LEU A 53 2.28 -2.56 -4.89
C LEU A 53 1.89 -4.02 -4.63
N GLU A 54 1.29 -4.66 -5.63
CA GLU A 54 0.81 -6.04 -5.56
C GLU A 54 1.68 -6.93 -6.43
N GLN A 55 2.15 -8.05 -5.87
CA GLN A 55 2.81 -9.12 -6.60
C GLN A 55 2.00 -10.41 -6.47
N GLY A 56 1.33 -10.80 -7.54
CA GLY A 56 0.35 -11.89 -7.50
C GLY A 56 -0.86 -11.53 -6.65
N ALA A 57 -1.02 -12.21 -5.51
CA ALA A 57 -2.09 -11.92 -4.54
C ALA A 57 -1.58 -11.24 -3.26
N ALA A 58 -0.28 -10.92 -3.21
CA ALA A 58 0.35 -10.34 -2.04
C ALA A 58 0.58 -8.84 -2.26
N VAL A 59 0.12 -8.03 -1.30
CA VAL A 59 0.55 -6.64 -1.19
C VAL A 59 1.94 -6.63 -0.55
N ILE A 60 2.90 -6.05 -1.26
CA ILE A 60 4.32 -6.01 -0.86
C ILE A 60 4.82 -4.58 -0.59
N GLY A 61 4.00 -3.57 -0.86
CA GLY A 61 4.32 -2.17 -0.62
C GLY A 61 3.09 -1.29 -0.73
N TYR A 62 3.23 -0.04 -0.32
CA TYR A 62 2.15 0.95 -0.38
C TYR A 62 2.69 2.36 -0.61
N GLY A 63 1.82 3.28 -1.00
CA GLY A 63 2.13 4.70 -1.09
C GLY A 63 0.90 5.56 -0.81
N ILE A 64 1.08 6.66 -0.09
CA ILE A 64 0.04 7.66 0.20
C ILE A 64 0.54 9.02 -0.28
N MET A 65 -0.28 9.74 -1.03
CA MET A 65 0.02 11.09 -1.51
C MET A 65 -1.22 11.98 -1.42
N SER A 66 -1.04 13.18 -0.85
CA SER A 66 -2.02 14.27 -0.91
C SER A 66 -1.60 15.24 -2.01
N VAL A 67 -2.53 15.62 -2.89
CA VAL A 67 -2.31 16.70 -3.85
C VAL A 67 -2.90 17.99 -3.26
N ALA A 68 -2.03 18.91 -2.84
CA ALA A 68 -2.46 20.26 -2.50
C ALA A 68 -2.43 21.12 -3.77
N ALA A 69 -3.60 21.51 -4.28
CA ALA A 69 -3.67 22.54 -5.30
C ALA A 69 -3.33 23.88 -4.65
N GLY A 70 -2.09 24.39 -4.83
CA GLY A 70 -1.74 25.66 -4.19
C GLY A 70 -0.32 26.22 -4.30
N GLU A 71 0.65 25.54 -4.92
CA GLU A 71 1.97 26.15 -5.16
C GLU A 71 2.24 26.23 -6.66
N ALA A 72 1.81 27.36 -7.22
CA ALA A 72 2.27 27.89 -8.51
C ALA A 72 3.30 28.99 -8.24
#